data_AF-A0A238YKD1-F1
#
_entry.id   AF-A0A238YKD1-F1
#
_cell.length_a   1.000
_cell.length_b   1.000
_cell.length_c   1.000
_cell.angle_alpha   90.00
_cell.angle_beta   90.00
_cell.angle_gamma   90.00
#
_symmetry.space_group_name_H-M   'P 1'
#
loop_
_entity.id
_entity.type
_entity.pdbx_description
1 polymer ?
#
loop_
_entity_poly.entity_id
_entity_poly.type
_entity_poly.pdbx_seq_one_letter_code
_entity_poly.pdbx_strand_id
1 'polypeptide(L)'
;MVMAVKGKKQQGAAAIEFALVFVLFLVVLYAIISYAIIFLLWAGLNFAASEGARSAIAVDPLAFSNDAAYVAALEARAHARVDEALVWMPPLIRTKIQGAYGSQVSSVVEDATRGKVINVRLIYPNYVSDPVVPILNFPGYGPLLPTGFEMRGWASVSLG
;
A
#
# COMPACT_ATOMS: atom_id res chain seq x y z
N MET A 1 31.76 69.07 3.85
CA MET A 1 32.35 67.73 3.66
C MET A 1 31.38 66.72 4.23
N VAL A 2 30.61 66.01 3.39
CA VAL A 2 29.59 65.05 3.83
C VAL A 2 30.15 63.63 3.67
N MET A 3 30.26 62.88 4.77
CA MET A 3 30.64 61.47 4.73
C MET A 3 29.41 60.63 4.41
N ALA A 4 29.42 59.96 3.26
CA ALA A 4 28.42 58.96 2.92
C ALA A 4 28.76 57.63 3.61
N VAL A 5 27.90 57.19 4.55
CA VAL A 5 27.99 55.85 5.15
C VAL A 5 27.47 54.83 4.15
N LYS A 6 28.36 53.97 3.66
CA LYS A 6 28.04 52.87 2.75
C LYS A 6 27.40 51.73 3.54
N GLY A 7 26.08 51.56 3.43
CA GLY A 7 25.35 50.46 4.04
C GLY A 7 25.91 49.10 3.58
N LYS A 8 26.36 48.28 4.54
CA LYS A 8 26.87 46.94 4.26
C LYS A 8 25.73 46.08 3.71
N LYS A 9 25.91 45.51 2.51
CA LYS A 9 24.94 44.60 1.90
C LYS A 9 24.86 43.30 2.72
N GLN A 10 23.71 43.02 3.33
CA GLN A 10 23.44 41.81 4.13
C GLN A 10 23.22 40.55 3.26
N GLN A 11 24.11 40.28 2.32
CA GLN A 11 23.93 39.19 1.33
C GLN A 11 24.06 37.78 1.94
N GLY A 12 24.63 37.63 3.14
CA GLY A 12 24.75 36.34 3.83
C GLY A 12 23.58 35.97 4.74
N ALA A 13 22.91 36.95 5.35
CA ALA A 13 21.81 36.68 6.28
C ALA A 13 20.60 36.07 5.56
N ALA A 14 20.23 36.63 4.41
CA ALA A 14 19.15 36.11 3.57
C ALA A 14 19.44 34.69 3.04
N ALA A 15 20.71 34.33 2.82
CA ALA A 15 21.09 32.99 2.36
C ALA A 15 20.86 31.92 3.46
N ILE A 16 21.14 32.27 4.72
CA ILE A 16 20.95 31.37 5.87
C ILE A 16 19.45 31.18 6.17
N GLU A 17 18.68 32.27 6.13
CA GLU A 17 17.22 32.21 6.33
C GLU A 17 16.56 31.34 5.25
N PHE A 18 16.95 31.52 3.98
CA PHE A 18 16.49 30.68 2.88
C PHE A 18 16.88 29.21 3.06
N ALA A 19 18.09 28.92 3.54
CA ALA A 19 18.53 27.54 3.78
C ALA A 19 17.64 26.80 4.79
N LEU A 20 17.21 27.48 5.87
CA LEU A 20 16.31 26.89 6.87
C LEU A 20 14.91 26.62 6.30
N VAL A 21 14.34 27.60 5.58
CA VAL A 21 13.02 27.44 4.94
C VAL A 21 13.05 26.36 3.87
N PHE A 22 14.14 26.28 3.10
CA PHE A 22 14.34 25.27 2.06
C PHE A 22 14.38 23.85 2.65
N VAL A 23 15.12 23.64 3.74
CA VAL A 23 15.13 22.35 4.44
C VAL A 23 13.75 22.00 4.97
N LEU A 24 13.05 22.94 5.61
CA LEU A 24 11.69 22.71 6.10
C LEU A 24 10.73 22.34 4.96
N PHE A 25 10.81 23.06 3.83
CA PHE A 25 10.03 22.78 2.64
C PHE A 25 10.30 21.38 2.09
N LEU A 26 11.57 20.97 2.00
CA LEU A 26 11.92 19.62 1.57
C LEU A 26 11.38 18.55 2.51
N VAL A 27 11.41 18.76 3.83
CA VAL A 27 10.85 17.81 4.80
C VAL A 27 9.33 17.65 4.60
N VAL A 28 8.60 18.76 4.46
CA VAL A 28 7.15 18.72 4.24
C VAL A 28 6.82 18.09 2.89
N LEU A 29 7.54 18.46 1.83
CA LEU A 29 7.38 17.88 0.50
C LEU A 29 7.63 16.36 0.53
N TYR A 30 8.71 15.94 1.17
CA TYR A 30 9.05 14.54 1.34
C TYR A 30 7.94 13.79 2.08
N ALA A 31 7.43 14.36 3.17
CA ALA A 31 6.33 13.77 3.92
C ALA A 31 5.10 13.58 3.03
N ILE A 32 4.68 14.62 2.30
CA ILE A 32 3.50 14.56 1.43
C ILE A 32 3.65 13.45 0.38
N ILE A 33 4.78 13.40 -0.33
CA ILE A 33 5.04 12.39 -1.36
C ILE A 33 5.05 10.99 -0.74
N SER A 34 5.75 10.82 0.38
CA SER A 34 5.87 9.53 1.07
C SER A 34 4.51 9.00 1.52
N TYR A 35 3.70 9.84 2.15
CA TYR A 35 2.36 9.48 2.59
C TYR A 35 1.42 9.20 1.41
N ALA A 36 1.53 9.97 0.32
CA ALA A 36 0.75 9.71 -0.89
C ALA A 36 1.05 8.33 -1.49
N ILE A 37 2.32 7.92 -1.53
CA ILE A 37 2.72 6.59 -2.02
C ILE A 37 2.19 5.49 -1.10
N ILE A 38 2.37 5.63 0.22
CA ILE A 38 1.88 4.66 1.21
C ILE A 38 0.36 4.49 1.09
N PHE A 39 -0.37 5.60 1.01
CA PHE A 39 -1.81 5.59 0.89
C PHE A 39 -2.26 4.97 -0.43
N LEU A 40 -1.59 5.28 -1.54
CA LEU A 40 -1.86 4.69 -2.85
C LEU A 40 -1.68 3.17 -2.83
N LEU A 41 -0.61 2.67 -2.22
CA LEU A 41 -0.37 1.24 -2.05
C LEU A 41 -1.49 0.59 -1.24
N TRP A 42 -1.85 1.18 -0.10
CA TRP A 42 -2.93 0.67 0.74
C TRP A 42 -4.28 0.64 0.01
N ALA A 43 -4.63 1.72 -0.70
CA ALA A 43 -5.83 1.77 -1.52
C ALA A 43 -5.81 0.71 -2.63
N GLY A 44 -4.66 0.51 -3.28
CA GLY A 44 -4.46 -0.52 -4.30
C GLY A 44 -4.66 -1.95 -3.78
N LEU A 45 -4.16 -2.27 -2.58
CA LEU A 45 -4.38 -3.57 -1.95
C LEU A 45 -5.87 -3.82 -1.67
N ASN A 46 -6.59 -2.82 -1.17
CA ASN A 46 -8.03 -2.94 -0.92
C ASN A 46 -8.83 -3.08 -2.23
N PHE A 47 -8.45 -2.32 -3.26
CA PHE A 47 -9.04 -2.43 -4.59
C PHE A 47 -8.83 -3.84 -5.18
N ALA A 48 -7.60 -4.35 -5.15
CA ALA A 48 -7.30 -5.69 -5.62
C ALA A 48 -8.03 -6.78 -4.82
N ALA A 49 -8.13 -6.64 -3.50
CA ALA A 49 -8.90 -7.57 -2.66
C ALA A 49 -10.37 -7.62 -3.10
N SER A 50 -10.98 -6.45 -3.29
CA SER A 50 -12.37 -6.32 -3.71
C SER A 50 -12.61 -6.92 -5.09
N GLU A 51 -11.74 -6.64 -6.07
CA GLU A 51 -11.88 -7.18 -7.43
C GLU A 51 -11.66 -8.70 -7.46
N GLY A 52 -10.70 -9.21 -6.67
CA GLY A 52 -10.53 -10.64 -6.46
C GLY A 52 -11.78 -11.31 -5.93
N ALA A 53 -12.35 -10.76 -4.83
CA ALA A 53 -13.54 -11.33 -4.18
C ALA A 53 -14.77 -11.25 -5.09
N ARG A 54 -14.95 -10.13 -5.80
CA ARG A 54 -16.03 -9.95 -6.77
C ARG A 54 -15.93 -10.94 -7.92
N SER A 55 -14.72 -11.18 -8.42
CA SER A 55 -14.50 -12.09 -9.55
C SER A 55 -14.83 -13.54 -9.23
N ALA A 56 -14.73 -13.94 -7.96
CA ALA A 56 -15.05 -15.28 -7.53
C ALA A 56 -16.56 -15.59 -7.67
N ILE A 57 -17.44 -14.59 -7.52
CA ILE A 57 -18.90 -14.74 -7.74
C ILE A 57 -19.22 -15.18 -9.17
N ALA A 58 -18.37 -14.81 -10.14
CA ALA A 58 -18.60 -15.14 -11.54
C ALA A 58 -18.27 -16.60 -11.89
N VAL A 59 -17.77 -17.41 -10.95
CA VAL A 59 -17.53 -18.83 -11.15
C VAL A 59 -18.84 -19.59 -10.97
N ASP A 60 -19.28 -20.29 -12.02
CA ASP A 60 -20.50 -21.08 -12.00
C ASP A 60 -20.30 -22.37 -11.17
N PRO A 61 -21.04 -22.58 -10.07
CA PRO A 61 -20.94 -23.80 -9.28
C PRO A 61 -21.43 -25.04 -10.04
N LEU A 62 -22.33 -24.89 -11.02
CA LEU A 62 -22.88 -26.02 -11.79
C LEU A 62 -21.87 -26.58 -12.81
N ALA A 63 -20.79 -25.85 -13.09
CA ALA A 63 -19.72 -26.29 -13.97
C ALA A 63 -18.81 -27.36 -13.33
N PHE A 64 -18.97 -27.65 -12.03
CA PHE A 64 -18.10 -28.54 -11.28
C PHE A 64 -18.87 -29.72 -10.67
N SER A 65 -18.26 -30.90 -10.71
CA SER A 65 -18.84 -32.15 -10.19
C SER A 65 -18.57 -32.39 -8.71
N ASN A 66 -17.72 -31.57 -8.08
CA ASN A 66 -17.39 -31.66 -6.67
C ASN A 66 -16.97 -30.30 -6.10
N ASP A 67 -17.21 -30.12 -4.80
CA ASP A 67 -16.93 -28.86 -4.08
C ASP A 67 -15.45 -28.48 -4.08
N ALA A 68 -14.53 -29.46 -4.05
CA ALA A 68 -13.10 -29.17 -4.03
C ALA A 68 -12.62 -28.53 -5.35
N ALA A 69 -13.12 -29.02 -6.49
CA ALA A 69 -12.82 -28.46 -7.81
C ALA A 69 -13.45 -27.07 -7.99
N TYR A 70 -14.66 -26.87 -7.46
CA TYR A 70 -15.30 -25.55 -7.43
C TYR A 70 -14.49 -24.55 -6.61
N VAL A 71 -14.09 -24.91 -5.38
CA VAL A 71 -13.25 -24.06 -4.54
C VAL A 71 -11.92 -23.74 -5.22
N ALA A 72 -11.23 -24.73 -5.78
CA ALA A 72 -9.99 -24.50 -6.52
C ALA A 72 -10.15 -23.50 -7.69
N ALA A 73 -11.27 -23.58 -8.41
CA ALA A 73 -11.58 -22.64 -9.50
C ALA A 73 -11.88 -21.22 -8.99
N LEU A 74 -12.55 -21.09 -7.85
CA LEU A 74 -12.77 -19.80 -7.17
C LEU A 74 -11.44 -19.15 -6.79
N GLU A 75 -10.52 -19.90 -6.17
CA GLU A 75 -9.22 -19.36 -5.76
C GLU A 75 -8.43 -18.95 -6.99
N ALA A 76 -8.32 -19.82 -8.00
CA ALA A 76 -7.58 -19.54 -9.23
C ALA A 76 -8.11 -18.26 -9.92
N ARG A 77 -9.44 -18.09 -9.95
CA ARG A 77 -10.07 -16.91 -10.53
C ARG A 77 -9.76 -15.63 -9.75
N ALA A 78 -9.90 -15.69 -8.43
CA ALA A 78 -9.61 -14.57 -7.54
C ALA A 78 -8.13 -14.18 -7.59
N HIS A 79 -7.22 -15.16 -7.59
CA HIS A 79 -5.78 -14.95 -7.74
C HIS A 79 -5.44 -14.23 -9.05
N ALA A 80 -5.96 -14.72 -10.18
CA ALA A 80 -5.70 -14.11 -11.48
C ALA A 80 -6.17 -12.66 -11.55
N ARG A 81 -7.33 -12.36 -10.93
CA ARG A 81 -7.87 -10.99 -10.92
C ARG A 81 -7.15 -10.06 -9.97
N VAL A 82 -6.71 -10.55 -8.82
CA VAL A 82 -5.80 -9.82 -7.93
C VAL A 82 -4.50 -9.49 -8.68
N ASP A 83 -3.91 -10.47 -9.38
CA ASP A 83 -2.68 -10.28 -10.14
C ASP A 83 -2.81 -9.22 -11.25
N GLU A 84 -3.95 -9.20 -11.94
CA GLU A 84 -4.28 -8.19 -12.94
C GLU A 84 -4.46 -6.81 -12.29
N ALA A 85 -5.18 -6.73 -11.17
CA ALA A 85 -5.42 -5.48 -10.44
C ALA A 85 -4.14 -4.84 -9.88
N LEU A 86 -3.09 -5.63 -9.64
CA LEU A 86 -1.80 -5.17 -9.12
C LEU A 86 -0.75 -4.89 -10.22
N VAL A 87 -1.09 -5.00 -11.51
CA VAL A 87 -0.13 -4.80 -12.63
C VAL A 87 0.51 -3.41 -12.65
N TRP A 88 -0.22 -2.38 -12.19
CA TRP A 88 0.29 -1.01 -12.14
C TRP A 88 1.46 -0.85 -11.14
N MET A 89 1.63 -1.81 -10.22
CA MET A 89 2.66 -1.76 -9.21
C MET A 89 4.02 -2.19 -9.77
N PRO A 90 5.12 -1.55 -9.34
CA PRO A 90 6.46 -1.99 -9.69
C PRO A 90 6.72 -3.46 -9.31
N PRO A 91 7.45 -4.23 -10.14
CA PRO A 91 7.68 -5.68 -9.91
C PRO A 91 8.31 -6.01 -8.54
N LEU A 92 9.20 -5.15 -8.06
CA LEU A 92 9.85 -5.26 -6.76
C LEU A 92 8.87 -5.26 -5.57
N ILE A 93 7.72 -4.59 -5.70
CA ILE A 93 6.68 -4.54 -4.66
C ILE A 93 5.72 -5.72 -4.87
N ARG A 94 5.31 -5.94 -6.13
CA ARG A 94 4.35 -6.98 -6.50
C ARG A 94 4.80 -8.38 -6.06
N THR A 95 6.07 -8.71 -6.27
CA THR A 95 6.64 -10.03 -5.88
C THR A 95 6.59 -10.28 -4.37
N LYS A 96 6.77 -9.24 -3.54
CA LYS A 96 6.66 -9.34 -2.07
C LYS A 96 5.24 -9.58 -1.62
N ILE A 97 4.28 -8.96 -2.29
CA ILE A 97 2.86 -9.15 -2.00
C ILE A 97 2.48 -10.56 -2.46
N GLN A 98 2.81 -10.98 -3.69
CA GLN A 98 2.52 -12.30 -4.26
C GLN A 98 2.94 -13.47 -3.36
N GLY A 99 4.15 -13.42 -2.81
CA GLY A 99 4.63 -14.45 -1.88
C GLY A 99 3.88 -14.50 -0.55
N ALA A 100 3.19 -13.43 -0.15
CA ALA A 100 2.50 -13.30 1.13
C ALA A 100 0.97 -13.47 1.03
N TYR A 101 0.32 -12.99 -0.04
CA TYR A 101 -1.13 -13.16 -0.22
C TYR A 101 -1.53 -14.45 -0.91
N GLY A 102 -0.60 -15.15 -1.57
CA GLY A 102 -0.88 -16.43 -2.24
C GLY A 102 -1.62 -17.43 -1.34
N SER A 103 -1.30 -17.46 -0.04
CA SER A 103 -1.97 -18.33 0.95
C SER A 103 -3.29 -17.77 1.52
N GLN A 104 -3.74 -16.58 1.10
CA GLN A 104 -4.76 -15.78 1.80
C GLN A 104 -5.95 -15.32 0.92
N VAL A 105 -6.00 -15.73 -0.34
CA VAL A 105 -7.04 -15.29 -1.30
C VAL A 105 -8.34 -16.11 -1.19
N SER A 106 -8.33 -17.25 -0.52
CA SER A 106 -9.53 -18.10 -0.46
C SER A 106 -9.55 -18.98 0.79
N SER A 107 -9.47 -18.38 1.97
CA SER A 107 -9.94 -19.10 3.15
C SER A 107 -11.48 -19.18 3.05
N VAL A 108 -12.00 -20.18 2.32
CA VAL A 108 -13.43 -20.44 2.24
C VAL A 108 -13.91 -20.88 3.60
N VAL A 109 -14.75 -20.07 4.24
CA VAL A 109 -15.39 -20.42 5.50
C VAL A 109 -16.83 -20.77 5.20
N GLU A 110 -17.24 -21.99 5.54
CA GLU A 110 -18.65 -22.36 5.53
C GLU A 110 -19.30 -21.70 6.75
N ASP A 111 -20.10 -20.66 6.50
CA ASP A 111 -20.88 -19.98 7.53
C ASP A 111 -22.29 -20.59 7.54
N ALA A 112 -22.67 -21.20 8.66
CA ALA A 112 -23.97 -21.86 8.84
C ALA A 112 -25.18 -20.94 8.57
N THR A 113 -24.98 -19.62 8.52
CA THR A 113 -26.03 -18.62 8.28
C THR A 113 -25.98 -18.02 6.87
N ARG A 114 -24.84 -18.12 6.17
CA ARG A 114 -24.52 -17.36 4.95
C ARG A 114 -24.01 -18.21 3.78
N GLY A 115 -23.86 -19.52 3.95
CA GLY A 115 -23.31 -20.41 2.93
C GLY A 115 -21.78 -20.33 2.85
N LYS A 116 -21.20 -20.69 1.71
CA LYS A 116 -19.75 -20.65 1.50
C LYS A 116 -19.30 -19.19 1.36
N VAL A 117 -18.33 -18.72 2.15
CA VAL A 117 -17.82 -17.35 2.08
C VAL A 117 -16.37 -17.35 1.62
N ILE A 118 -16.03 -16.55 0.61
CA ILE A 118 -14.64 -16.34 0.18
C ILE A 118 -14.07 -15.11 0.86
N ASN A 119 -12.86 -15.25 1.39
CA ASN A 119 -12.10 -14.14 1.96
C ASN A 119 -10.83 -13.92 1.14
N VAL A 120 -10.71 -12.71 0.58
CA VAL A 120 -9.50 -12.27 -0.12
C VAL A 120 -8.75 -11.31 0.77
N ARG A 121 -7.56 -11.69 1.21
CA ARG A 121 -6.68 -10.85 2.03
C ARG A 121 -5.33 -10.68 1.35
N LEU A 122 -4.88 -9.44 1.30
CA LEU A 122 -3.55 -9.08 0.83
C LEU A 122 -2.77 -8.41 1.95
N ILE A 123 -1.51 -8.81 2.09
CA ILE A 123 -0.59 -8.26 3.09
C ILE A 123 0.73 -7.94 2.41
N TYR A 124 1.26 -6.75 2.68
CA TYR A 124 2.66 -6.45 2.43
C TYR A 124 3.48 -6.85 3.68
N PRO A 125 4.36 -7.85 3.59
CA PRO A 125 5.11 -8.33 4.74
C PRO A 125 6.18 -7.33 5.18
N ASN A 126 6.35 -7.16 6.50
CA ASN A 126 7.51 -6.54 7.14
C ASN A 126 7.95 -5.19 6.55
N TYR A 127 7.04 -4.22 6.46
CA TYR A 127 7.32 -2.89 5.91
C TYR A 127 8.51 -2.18 6.59
N VAL A 128 8.77 -2.46 7.87
CA VAL A 128 9.86 -1.82 8.63
C VAL A 128 11.25 -2.21 8.13
N SER A 129 11.46 -3.48 7.81
CA SER A 129 12.75 -3.99 7.34
C SER A 129 12.96 -3.80 5.84
N ASP A 130 11.89 -3.56 5.09
CA ASP A 130 11.91 -3.46 3.63
C ASP A 130 10.88 -2.43 3.12
N PRO A 131 11.09 -1.14 3.45
CA PRO A 131 10.12 -0.10 3.17
C PRO A 131 10.14 0.28 1.69
N VAL A 132 8.95 0.44 1.11
CA VAL A 132 8.83 0.94 -0.29
C VAL A 132 9.34 2.38 -0.40
N VAL A 133 9.12 3.18 0.63
CA VAL A 133 9.60 4.56 0.74
C VAL A 133 10.66 4.61 1.84
N PRO A 134 11.88 5.11 1.57
CA PRO A 134 12.93 5.20 2.58
C PRO A 134 12.45 5.86 3.88
N ILE A 135 12.87 5.32 5.02
CA ILE A 135 12.51 5.90 6.32
C ILE A 135 13.54 6.99 6.63
N LEU A 136 13.09 8.25 6.71
CA LEU A 136 13.92 9.36 7.19
C LEU A 136 13.87 9.43 8.71
N ASN A 137 15.03 9.27 9.34
CA ASN A 137 15.19 9.38 10.78
C ASN A 137 15.77 10.75 11.14
N PHE A 138 15.06 11.52 11.95
CA PHE A 138 15.52 12.83 12.41
C PHE A 138 16.27 12.70 13.74
N PRO A 139 17.45 13.32 13.88
CA PRO A 139 18.14 13.41 15.17
C PRO A 139 17.20 13.99 16.24
N GLY A 140 16.99 13.24 17.34
CA GLY A 140 16.16 13.67 18.46
C GLY A 140 14.64 13.47 18.32
N TYR A 141 14.12 13.21 17.13
CA TYR A 141 12.67 13.08 16.88
C TYR A 141 12.23 11.74 16.27
N GLY A 142 13.19 10.84 15.98
CA GLY A 142 12.88 9.49 15.48
C GLY A 142 12.43 9.48 14.01
N PRO A 143 11.81 8.38 13.55
CA PRO A 143 11.40 8.23 12.16
C PRO A 143 10.22 9.15 11.85
N LEU A 144 10.29 9.87 10.73
CA LEU A 144 9.23 10.78 10.29
C LEU A 144 7.99 10.04 9.77
N LEU A 145 8.18 8.79 9.32
CA LEU A 145 7.11 7.93 8.85
C LEU A 145 6.74 6.92 9.96
N PRO A 146 5.46 6.57 10.12
CA PRO A 146 5.05 5.59 11.10
C PRO A 146 5.62 4.21 10.74
N THR A 147 6.24 3.55 11.71
CA THR A 147 6.89 2.25 11.52
C THR A 147 6.06 1.07 12.03
N GLY A 148 4.84 1.31 12.54
CA GLY A 148 4.01 0.28 13.17
C GLY A 148 2.91 -0.34 12.30
N PHE A 149 2.83 0.01 11.02
CA PHE A 149 1.71 -0.42 10.17
C PHE A 149 2.09 -1.61 9.30
N GLU A 150 1.41 -2.73 9.49
CA GLU A 150 1.28 -3.74 8.45
C GLU A 150 0.29 -3.24 7.40
N MET A 151 0.73 -3.09 6.15
CA MET A 151 -0.17 -2.71 5.06
C MET A 151 -1.02 -3.92 4.68
N ARG A 152 -2.31 -3.87 5.02
CA ARG A 152 -3.27 -4.94 4.79
C ARG A 152 -4.47 -4.42 3.99
N GLY A 153 -4.90 -5.19 2.99
CA GLY A 153 -6.19 -5.04 2.29
C GLY A 153 -7.03 -6.30 2.47
N TRP A 154 -8.35 -6.17 2.64
CA TRP A 154 -9.23 -7.32 2.84
C TRP A 154 -10.61 -7.10 2.21
N ALA A 155 -11.21 -8.16 1.69
CA ALA A 155 -12.58 -8.21 1.20
C ALA A 155 -13.17 -9.60 1.42
N SER A 156 -14.47 -9.68 1.69
CA SER A 156 -15.19 -10.95 1.82
C SER A 156 -16.50 -10.93 1.05
N VAL A 157 -16.88 -12.08 0.51
CA VAL A 157 -18.07 -12.25 -0.33
C VAL A 157 -18.77 -13.54 0.03
N SER A 158 -20.10 -13.46 0.19
CA SER A 158 -20.98 -14.61 0.44
C SER A 158 -21.39 -15.27 -0.87
N LEU A 159 -21.24 -16.59 -0.94
CA LEU A 159 -21.78 -17.44 -2.00
C LEU A 159 -23.05 -18.07 -1.41
N GLY A 160 -24.18 -17.42 -1.67
CA GLY A 160 -25.50 -17.86 -1.21
C GLY A 160 -26.01 -19.08 -1.97
#